data_AF-A0A0A3XY27-F1
#
_entry.id   AF-A0A0A3XY27-F1
#
_cell.length_a   1.000
_cell.length_b   1.000
_cell.length_c   1.000
_cell.angle_alpha   90.00
_cell.angle_beta   90.00
_cell.angle_gamma   90.00
#
_symmetry.space_group_name_H-M   'P 1'
#
loop_
_entity.id
_entity.type
_entity.pdbx_description
1 polymer ?
#
loop_
_entity_poly.entity_id
_entity_poly.type
_entity_poly.pdbx_seq_one_letter_code
_entity_poly.pdbx_strand_id
1 'polypeptide(L)'
;MTRLASIALLALLLAGCASRGPASIAGGECRIFEAPKYEVRGARDYDQDWIDSQVEGGVGGCHWNRPARRPAAIEASPAPRVAPAKPARRGIIRRIRDRVLPTRSTPPAAAAPIEVPPAPVIAPAPDPAPPRPPRSALERLLQPRDDD
;
A
#
# COMPACT_ATOMS: atom_id res chain seq x y z
N MET A 1 -7.39 58.42 10.29
CA MET A 1 -7.90 57.07 10.63
C MET A 1 -8.00 56.14 9.42
N THR A 2 -8.57 56.58 8.29
CA THR A 2 -8.72 55.77 7.06
C THR A 2 -7.41 55.18 6.50
N ARG A 3 -6.29 55.92 6.57
CA ARG A 3 -4.96 55.42 6.12
C ARG A 3 -4.43 54.26 6.98
N LEU A 4 -4.64 54.29 8.29
CA LEU A 4 -4.21 53.20 9.17
C LEU A 4 -5.04 51.93 8.96
N ALA A 5 -6.35 52.08 8.74
CA ALA A 5 -7.24 50.96 8.44
C ALA A 5 -6.89 50.28 7.12
N SER A 6 -6.52 51.05 6.09
CA SER A 6 -6.12 50.49 4.78
C SER A 6 -4.78 49.77 4.84
N ILE A 7 -3.81 50.29 5.61
CA ILE A 7 -2.53 49.59 5.84
C ILE A 7 -2.75 48.28 6.61
N ALA A 8 -3.60 48.28 7.64
CA ALA A 8 -3.92 47.08 8.42
C ALA A 8 -4.61 46.01 7.56
N LEU A 9 -5.57 46.41 6.71
CA LEU A 9 -6.26 45.50 5.80
C LEU A 9 -5.30 44.91 4.76
N LEU A 10 -4.41 45.73 4.20
CA LEU A 10 -3.41 45.29 3.24
C LEU A 10 -2.44 44.29 3.88
N ALA A 11 -1.96 44.57 5.10
CA ALA A 11 -1.08 43.66 5.83
C ALA A 11 -1.74 42.29 6.10
N LEU A 12 -3.04 42.27 6.41
CA LEU A 12 -3.80 41.02 6.62
C LEU A 12 -3.94 40.21 5.33
N LEU A 13 -4.18 40.88 4.20
CA LEU A 13 -4.26 40.23 2.88
C LEU A 13 -2.89 39.67 2.44
N LEU A 14 -1.79 40.38 2.71
CA LEU A 14 -0.45 39.89 2.40
C LEU A 14 0.00 38.74 3.31
N ALA A 15 -0.43 38.71 4.58
CA ALA A 15 -0.09 37.62 5.49
C ALA A 15 -0.64 36.26 5.03
N GLY A 16 -1.80 36.25 4.36
CA GLY A 16 -2.38 35.03 3.77
C GLY A 16 -1.64 34.52 2.53
N CYS A 17 -0.85 35.36 1.85
CA CYS A 17 -0.04 34.95 0.70
C CYS A 17 1.35 34.42 1.09
N ALA A 18 1.78 34.63 2.34
CA ALA A 18 3.09 34.20 2.82
C ALA A 18 3.10 32.80 3.45
N SER A 19 1.93 32.16 3.65
CA SER A 19 1.87 30.77 4.14
C SER A 19 2.31 29.81 3.03
N ARG A 20 3.62 29.58 2.98
CA ARG A 20 4.23 28.50 2.18
C ARG A 20 3.84 27.15 2.79
N GLY A 21 2.71 26.62 2.33
CA GLY A 21 2.33 25.23 2.54
C GLY A 21 1.75 24.92 3.93
N PRO A 22 1.29 23.67 4.11
CA PRO A 22 0.71 23.21 5.37
C PRO A 22 1.74 23.30 6.52
N ALA A 23 1.27 23.69 7.71
CA ALA A 23 2.11 23.91 8.89
C ALA A 23 2.94 22.67 9.30
N SER A 24 2.51 21.47 8.89
CA SER A 24 3.26 20.22 9.08
C SER A 24 4.65 20.22 8.44
N ILE A 25 4.88 21.06 7.43
CA ILE A 25 6.19 21.18 6.77
C ILE A 25 7.13 22.12 7.53
N ALA A 26 6.59 23.15 8.20
CA ALA A 26 7.38 24.21 8.85
C ALA A 26 7.95 23.80 10.23
N GLY A 27 7.45 22.72 10.84
CA GLY A 27 7.72 22.35 12.24
C GLY A 27 8.80 21.29 12.50
N GLY A 28 9.51 20.80 11.46
CA GLY A 28 10.52 19.75 11.61
C GLY A 28 10.02 18.31 11.43
N GLU A 29 8.76 18.16 11.02
CA GLU A 29 8.10 16.87 10.77
C GLU A 29 8.66 16.16 9.52
N CYS A 30 9.43 16.87 8.70
CA CYS A 30 10.19 16.34 7.58
C CYS A 30 11.17 15.20 7.96
N ARG A 31 11.49 15.02 9.26
CA ARG A 31 12.27 13.88 9.76
C ARG A 31 11.46 12.60 9.94
N ILE A 32 10.14 12.72 10.05
CA ILE A 32 9.22 11.59 10.26
C ILE A 32 8.97 10.88 8.92
N PHE A 33 9.00 11.63 7.83
CA PHE A 33 8.79 11.09 6.49
C PHE A 33 10.15 10.84 5.80
N GLU A 34 10.35 9.62 5.30
CA GLU A 34 11.56 9.27 4.52
C GLU A 34 11.42 9.78 3.09
N ALA A 35 12.47 10.41 2.56
CA ALA A 35 12.50 10.88 1.18
C ALA A 35 12.44 9.70 0.20
N PRO A 36 11.58 9.76 -0.84
CA PRO A 36 11.46 8.68 -1.81
C PRO A 36 12.75 8.54 -2.63
N LYS A 37 13.28 7.32 -2.69
CA LYS A 37 14.52 7.00 -3.41
C LYS A 37 14.32 7.01 -4.93
N TYR A 38 13.15 6.61 -5.39
CA TYR A 38 12.80 6.50 -6.81
C TYR A 38 11.46 7.13 -7.10
N GLU A 39 11.28 7.56 -8.35
CA GLU A 39 10.00 8.02 -8.88
C GLU A 39 8.92 6.93 -8.75
N VAL A 40 7.76 7.32 -8.22
CA VAL A 40 6.58 6.46 -8.13
C VAL A 40 5.64 6.85 -9.25
N ARG A 41 5.12 5.86 -9.97
CA ARG A 41 4.15 6.06 -11.05
C ARG A 41 2.76 5.66 -10.57
N GLY A 42 1.83 6.59 -10.67
CA GLY A 42 0.41 6.35 -10.44
C GLY A 42 -0.17 5.42 -11.50
N ALA A 43 -1.24 4.70 -11.16
CA ALA A 43 -1.96 3.87 -12.12
C ALA A 43 -2.96 4.70 -12.94
N ARG A 44 -3.44 5.80 -12.35
CA ARG A 44 -4.37 6.77 -12.96
C ARG A 44 -3.76 8.17 -12.88
N ASP A 45 -4.24 9.08 -13.72
CA ASP A 45 -3.80 10.48 -13.72
C ASP A 45 -3.97 11.13 -12.34
N TYR A 46 -5.11 10.88 -11.68
CA TYR A 46 -5.35 11.35 -10.30
C TYR A 46 -4.27 10.86 -9.31
N ASP A 47 -3.86 9.60 -9.42
CA ASP A 47 -2.83 9.05 -8.53
C ASP A 47 -1.48 9.72 -8.80
N GLN A 48 -1.18 10.01 -10.06
CA GLN A 48 0.04 10.70 -10.46
C GLN A 48 0.06 12.14 -9.94
N ASP A 49 -1.03 12.88 -10.11
CA ASP A 49 -1.16 14.26 -9.60
C ASP A 49 -0.99 14.29 -8.07
N TRP A 50 -1.59 13.32 -7.38
CA TRP A 50 -1.43 13.21 -5.93
C TRP A 50 0.02 12.90 -5.55
N ILE A 51 0.67 11.93 -6.20
CA ILE A 51 2.09 11.60 -5.97
C ILE A 51 2.98 12.83 -6.21
N ASP A 52 2.80 13.51 -7.34
CA ASP A 52 3.61 14.66 -7.72
C ASP A 52 3.44 15.79 -6.70
N SER A 53 2.22 16.01 -6.19
CA SER A 53 1.97 17.00 -5.13
C SER A 53 2.75 16.70 -3.84
N GLN A 54 2.86 15.42 -3.45
CA GLN A 54 3.61 15.03 -2.25
C GLN A 54 5.12 15.17 -2.48
N VAL A 55 5.60 14.77 -3.66
CA VAL A 55 7.03 14.89 -4.00
C VAL A 55 7.45 16.35 -4.06
N GLU A 56 6.69 17.22 -4.75
CA GLU A 56 6.99 18.65 -4.81
C GLU A 56 6.86 19.31 -3.44
N GLY A 57 5.89 18.88 -2.61
CA GLY A 57 5.78 19.30 -1.22
C GLY A 57 7.03 18.96 -0.40
N GLY A 58 7.56 17.74 -0.55
CA GLY A 58 8.79 17.32 0.11
C GLY A 58 10.05 18.01 -0.43
N VAL A 59 10.14 18.23 -1.74
CA VAL A 59 11.27 18.94 -2.37
C VAL A 59 11.28 20.41 -1.96
N GLY A 60 10.14 21.09 -2.07
CA GLY A 60 10.01 22.51 -1.76
C GLY A 60 9.98 22.80 -0.25
N GLY A 61 9.40 21.89 0.53
CA GLY A 61 9.17 22.07 1.96
C GLY A 61 10.23 21.45 2.85
N CYS A 62 10.66 20.22 2.54
CA CYS A 62 11.61 19.45 3.32
C CYS A 62 13.02 19.40 2.70
N HIS A 63 13.24 20.13 1.60
CA HIS A 63 14.49 20.14 0.84
C HIS A 63 15.00 18.75 0.45
N TRP A 64 14.07 17.82 0.18
CA TRP A 64 14.44 16.52 -0.32
C TRP A 64 15.06 16.63 -1.71
N ASN A 65 16.01 15.73 -2.00
CA ASN A 65 16.48 15.54 -3.36
C ASN A 65 15.34 15.00 -4.22
N ARG A 66 15.30 15.42 -5.50
CA ARG A 66 14.36 14.85 -6.46
C ARG A 66 14.61 13.34 -6.57
N PRO A 67 13.55 12.50 -6.55
CA PRO A 67 13.71 11.05 -6.64
C PRO A 67 14.42 10.64 -7.93
N ALA A 68 15.20 9.56 -7.87
CA ALA A 68 15.86 9.05 -9.06
C ALA A 68 14.86 8.33 -9.98
N ARG A 69 15.19 8.25 -11.27
CA ARG A 69 14.39 7.48 -12.22
C ARG A 69 14.23 6.04 -11.74
N ARG A 70 13.01 5.52 -11.82
CA ARG A 70 12.70 4.14 -11.42
C ARG A 70 13.48 3.13 -12.27
N PRO A 71 14.21 2.18 -11.67
CA PRO A 71 14.92 1.16 -12.42
C PRO A 71 13.95 0.13 -13.02
N ALA A 72 14.25 -0.35 -14.23
CA ALA A 72 13.40 -1.28 -14.98
C ALA A 72 13.11 -2.59 -14.22
N ALA A 73 14.00 -3.02 -13.32
CA ALA A 73 13.79 -4.21 -12.49
C ALA A 73 12.59 -4.07 -11.53
N ILE A 74 12.26 -2.85 -11.09
CA ILE A 74 11.10 -2.58 -10.22
C ILE A 74 9.82 -2.42 -11.04
N GLU A 75 9.94 -1.98 -12.31
CA GLU A 75 8.81 -1.91 -13.23
C GLU A 75 8.42 -3.27 -13.82
N ALA A 76 9.32 -4.26 -13.77
CA ALA A 76 9.03 -5.60 -14.25
C ALA A 76 7.84 -6.19 -13.49
N SER A 77 6.77 -6.53 -14.21
CA SER A 77 5.63 -7.23 -13.63
C SER A 77 6.12 -8.50 -12.93
N PRO A 78 5.66 -8.78 -11.69
CA PRO A 78 6.09 -9.97 -10.98
C PRO A 78 5.83 -11.19 -11.85
N ALA A 79 6.83 -12.08 -11.95
CA ALA A 79 6.71 -13.29 -12.74
C ALA A 79 5.42 -14.04 -12.35
N PRO A 80 4.66 -14.57 -13.32
CA PRO A 80 3.42 -15.27 -13.03
C PRO A 80 3.73 -16.39 -12.02
N ARG A 81 3.14 -16.29 -10.83
CA ARG A 81 3.23 -17.35 -9.83
C ARG A 81 2.52 -18.57 -10.41
N VAL A 82 3.29 -19.58 -10.80
CA VAL A 82 2.75 -20.86 -11.25
C VAL A 82 1.99 -21.46 -10.07
N ALA A 83 0.65 -21.47 -10.16
CA ALA A 83 -0.17 -22.12 -9.16
C ALA A 83 0.20 -23.62 -9.13
N PRO A 84 0.34 -24.25 -7.94
CA PRO A 84 0.59 -25.68 -7.86
C PRO A 84 -0.54 -26.42 -8.58
N ALA A 85 -0.17 -27.35 -9.46
CA ALA A 85 -1.13 -28.13 -10.23
C ALA A 85 -2.10 -28.84 -9.27
N LYS A 86 -3.42 -28.73 -9.53
CA LYS A 86 -4.43 -29.44 -8.75
C LYS A 86 -4.10 -30.93 -8.79
N PRO A 87 -4.03 -31.63 -7.65
CA PRO A 87 -3.72 -33.06 -7.65
C PRO A 87 -4.79 -33.80 -8.46
N ALA A 88 -4.35 -34.58 -9.45
CA ALA A 88 -5.26 -35.37 -10.27
C ALA A 88 -6.10 -36.30 -9.38
N ARG A 89 -7.43 -36.21 -9.51
CA ARG A 89 -8.35 -37.05 -8.74
C ARG A 89 -8.07 -38.51 -9.08
N ARG A 90 -7.58 -39.29 -8.10
CA ARG A 90 -7.35 -40.73 -8.28
C ARG A 90 -8.67 -41.41 -8.61
N GLY A 91 -8.71 -42.12 -9.74
CA GLY A 91 -9.88 -42.87 -10.21
C GLY A 91 -10.34 -43.92 -9.19
N ILE A 92 -11.63 -44.27 -9.23
CA ILE A 92 -12.29 -45.19 -8.29
C ILE A 92 -11.56 -46.54 -8.23
N ILE A 93 -11.12 -47.06 -9.38
CA ILE A 93 -10.39 -48.33 -9.48
C ILE A 93 -9.09 -48.31 -8.66
N ARG A 94 -8.36 -47.19 -8.67
CA ARG A 94 -7.10 -47.05 -7.92
C ARG A 94 -7.36 -47.02 -6.40
N ARG A 95 -8.46 -46.41 -5.97
CA ARG A 95 -8.87 -46.40 -4.55
C ARG A 95 -9.30 -47.77 -4.06
N ILE A 96 -10.01 -48.53 -4.89
CA ILE A 96 -10.40 -49.91 -4.54
C ILE A 96 -9.16 -50.80 -4.47
N ARG A 97 -8.24 -50.68 -5.44
CA ARG A 97 -6.99 -51.42 -5.46
C ARG A 97 -6.14 -51.18 -4.21
N ASP A 98 -5.97 -49.93 -3.80
CA ASP A 98 -5.22 -49.56 -2.60
C ASP A 98 -5.90 -50.04 -1.29
N ARG A 99 -7.21 -50.34 -1.33
CA ARG A 99 -7.97 -50.83 -0.16
C ARG A 99 -7.95 -52.35 -0.02
N VAL A 100 -7.81 -53.06 -1.14
CA VAL A 100 -7.94 -54.52 -1.21
C VAL A 100 -6.57 -55.20 -1.27
N LEU A 101 -5.55 -54.55 -1.83
CA LEU A 101 -4.19 -55.08 -1.86
C LEU A 101 -3.35 -54.40 -0.77
N PRO A 102 -2.67 -55.16 0.11
CA PRO A 102 -1.69 -54.57 1.01
C PRO A 102 -0.58 -53.95 0.15
N THR A 103 -0.42 -52.64 0.26
CA THR A 103 0.71 -51.93 -0.32
C THR A 103 1.97 -52.59 0.23
N ARG A 104 2.69 -53.34 -0.62
CA ARG A 104 3.99 -53.90 -0.28
C ARG A 104 4.84 -52.73 0.21
N SER A 105 5.28 -52.81 1.47
CA SER A 105 6.12 -51.82 2.11
C SER A 105 7.35 -51.56 1.24
N THR A 106 7.42 -50.38 0.65
CA THR A 106 8.66 -49.85 0.10
C THR A 106 9.63 -49.73 1.28
N PRO A 107 10.86 -50.28 1.21
CA PRO A 107 11.85 -50.03 2.25
C PRO A 107 12.11 -48.52 2.37
N PRO A 108 12.43 -48.01 3.56
CA PRO A 108 12.62 -46.57 3.77
C PRO A 108 13.82 -46.13 2.93
N ALA A 109 13.56 -45.30 1.92
CA ALA A 109 14.60 -44.50 1.31
C ALA A 109 15.21 -43.65 2.42
N ALA A 110 16.54 -43.73 2.52
CA ALA A 110 17.37 -43.07 3.52
C ALA A 110 16.88 -41.66 3.82
N ALA A 111 16.87 -41.33 5.11
CA ALA A 111 16.55 -40.02 5.64
C ALA A 111 17.25 -38.91 4.83
N ALA A 112 16.47 -38.21 4.00
CA ALA A 112 16.80 -36.83 3.70
C ALA A 112 16.72 -36.04 5.02
N PRO A 113 17.62 -35.06 5.27
CA PRO A 113 17.59 -34.28 6.48
C PRO A 113 16.19 -33.72 6.72
N ILE A 114 15.68 -33.91 7.93
CA ILE A 114 14.42 -33.31 8.38
C ILE A 114 14.64 -31.81 8.40
N GLU A 115 14.33 -31.14 7.29
CA GLU A 115 14.07 -29.71 7.30
C GLU A 115 12.73 -29.58 8.04
N VAL A 116 12.84 -29.24 9.33
CA VAL A 116 11.72 -28.96 10.20
C VAL A 116 10.86 -27.93 9.47
N PRO A 117 9.63 -28.28 9.02
CA PRO A 117 8.76 -27.27 8.49
C PRO A 117 8.56 -26.25 9.61
N PRO A 118 8.80 -24.95 9.40
CA PRO A 118 8.38 -23.97 10.38
C PRO A 118 6.89 -24.23 10.61
N ALA A 119 6.53 -24.47 11.86
CA ALA A 119 5.16 -24.68 12.26
C ALA A 119 4.28 -23.67 11.52
N PRO A 120 3.12 -24.07 10.96
CA PRO A 120 2.21 -23.10 10.38
C PRO A 120 1.90 -22.11 11.51
N VAL A 121 2.48 -20.92 11.40
CA VAL A 121 2.04 -19.76 12.18
C VAL A 121 0.65 -19.53 11.63
N ILE A 122 -0.34 -20.09 12.33
CA ILE A 122 -1.74 -19.74 12.16
C ILE A 122 -1.74 -18.25 12.48
N ALA A 123 -1.68 -17.42 11.44
CA ALA A 123 -1.89 -16.01 11.60
C ALA A 123 -3.24 -15.88 12.32
N PRO A 124 -3.30 -15.14 13.44
CA PRO A 124 -4.58 -14.86 14.07
C PRO A 124 -5.53 -14.31 13.00
N ALA A 125 -6.80 -14.70 13.07
CA ALA A 125 -7.82 -14.16 12.20
C ALA A 125 -7.66 -12.63 12.17
N PRO A 126 -7.67 -11.98 10.99
CA PRO A 126 -7.60 -10.54 10.93
C PRO A 126 -8.71 -9.99 11.82
N ASP A 127 -8.34 -9.11 12.75
CA ASP A 127 -9.30 -8.45 13.62
C ASP A 127 -10.44 -7.88 12.76
N PRO A 128 -11.71 -7.97 13.22
CA PRO A 128 -12.81 -7.36 12.49
C PRO A 128 -12.45 -5.91 12.20
N ALA A 129 -12.44 -5.56 10.91
CA ALA A 129 -12.06 -4.22 10.47
C ALA A 129 -12.86 -3.20 11.31
N PRO A 130 -12.19 -2.19 11.88
CA PRO A 130 -12.88 -1.19 12.67
C PRO A 130 -14.04 -0.61 11.86
N PRO A 131 -15.18 -0.29 12.51
CA PRO A 131 -16.32 0.31 11.82
C PRO A 131 -15.82 1.52 11.05
N ARG A 132 -16.11 1.55 9.74
CA ARG A 132 -15.67 2.65 8.88
C ARG A 132 -16.15 3.97 9.49
N PRO A 133 -15.28 4.99 9.56
CA PRO A 133 -15.69 6.28 10.10
C PRO A 133 -16.87 6.83 9.29
N PRO A 134 -17.79 7.56 9.94
CA PRO A 134 -18.93 8.14 9.27
C PRO A 134 -18.45 9.03 8.12
N ARG A 135 -19.09 8.89 6.95
CA ARG A 135 -18.73 9.64 5.74
C ARG A 135 -18.82 11.15 6.00
N SER A 136 -17.81 11.88 5.56
CA SER A 136 -17.79 13.34 5.63
C SER A 136 -18.95 13.94 4.81
N ALA A 137 -19.39 15.15 5.16
CA ALA A 137 -20.47 15.84 4.45
C ALA A 137 -20.17 16.02 2.95
N LEU A 138 -18.90 16.22 2.60
CA LEU A 138 -18.43 16.33 1.22
C LEU A 138 -18.63 15.04 0.43
N GLU A 139 -18.38 13.89 1.05
CA GLU A 139 -18.49 12.60 0.39
C GLU A 139 -19.94 12.19 0.14
N ARG A 140 -20.88 12.64 0.98
CA ARG A 140 -22.33 12.47 0.76
C ARG A 140 -22.83 13.28 -0.44
N LEU A 141 -22.26 14.47 -0.67
CA LEU A 141 -22.58 15.30 -1.84
C LEU A 141 -22.03 14.71 -3.14
N LEU A 142 -20.84 14.12 -3.09
CA LEU A 142 -20.16 13.54 -4.26
C LEU A 142 -20.72 12.19 -4.68
N GLN A 143 -21.27 11.41 -3.75
CA GLN A 143 -21.89 10.11 -4.02
C GLN A 143 -23.17 9.97 -3.20
N PRO A 144 -24.28 10.56 -3.69
CA PRO A 144 -25.60 10.33 -3.13
C PRO A 144 -25.93 8.84 -3.28
N ARG A 145 -26.22 8.16 -2.18
CA ARG A 145 -26.69 6.77 -2.16
C ARG A 145 -28.01 6.75 -1.42
N ASP A 146 -28.96 5.97 -1.90
CA ASP A 146 -30.35 5.92 -1.43
C ASP A 146 -30.54 5.16 -0.09
N ASP A 147 -29.52 5.06 0.76
CA ASP A 147 -29.54 4.24 1.98
C ASP A 147 -30.05 5.01 3.23
N ASP A 148 -30.84 6.08 3.07
CA ASP A 148 -31.52 6.81 4.16
C ASP A 148 -33.01 6.46 4.26
#